data_AF-A0A2D4HBQ4-F1
#
_entry.id   AF-A0A2D4HBQ4-F1
#
_cell.length_a   1.000
_cell.length_b   1.000
_cell.length_c   1.000
_cell.angle_alpha   90.00
_cell.angle_beta   90.00
_cell.angle_gamma   90.00
#
_symmetry.space_group_name_H-M   'P 1'
#
loop_
_entity.id
_entity.type
_entity.pdbx_description
1 polymer ?
#
loop_
_entity_poly.entity_id
_entity_poly.type
_entity_poly.pdbx_seq_one_letter_code
_entity_poly.pdbx_strand_id
1 'polypeptide(L)'
;EENIPILTKEERERLNEEITIEEIKEAISKQKNNKTPGTGGLPAELYKNLGEILDPILLEIYNEIFKGSELPRLWREAYIILILKEGADTTHINNFRPISLLNADYKIFMNLMA
;
A
#
# COMPACT_ATOMS: atom_id res chain seq x y z
N GLU A 1 -12.72 -17.98 -26.30
CA GLU A 1 -12.91 -18.02 -24.84
C GLU A 1 -11.55 -17.91 -24.21
N GLU A 2 -11.30 -16.87 -23.42
CA GLU A 2 -10.02 -16.71 -22.72
C GLU A 2 -9.88 -17.81 -21.67
N ASN A 3 -8.73 -18.45 -21.64
CA ASN A 3 -8.40 -19.52 -20.70
C ASN A 3 -8.12 -18.91 -19.32
N ILE A 4 -9.19 -18.57 -18.60
CA ILE A 4 -9.10 -17.99 -17.26
C ILE A 4 -8.59 -19.08 -16.30
N PRO A 5 -7.44 -18.89 -15.65
CA PRO A 5 -6.89 -19.88 -14.73
C PRO A 5 -7.84 -20.10 -13.54
N ILE A 6 -8.15 -21.36 -13.25
CA ILE A 6 -8.99 -21.76 -12.13
C ILE A 6 -8.08 -22.17 -10.97
N LEU A 7 -8.21 -21.49 -9.83
CA LEU A 7 -7.49 -21.85 -8.61
C LEU A 7 -7.94 -23.23 -8.12
N THR A 8 -6.95 -24.07 -7.78
CA THR A 8 -7.14 -25.31 -7.04
C THR A 8 -7.69 -25.02 -5.64
N LYS A 9 -8.21 -26.06 -4.98
CA LYS A 9 -8.70 -25.93 -3.60
C LYS A 9 -7.58 -25.47 -2.66
N GLU A 10 -6.40 -26.05 -2.80
CA GLU A 10 -5.22 -25.73 -1.97
C GLU A 10 -4.77 -24.28 -2.17
N GLU A 11 -4.73 -23.78 -3.40
CA GLU A 11 -4.41 -22.37 -3.66
C GLU A 11 -5.43 -21.42 -3.04
N ARG A 12 -6.72 -21.77 -3.08
CA ARG A 12 -7.77 -20.95 -2.44
C ARG A 12 -7.62 -20.95 -0.93
N GLU A 13 -7.38 -22.11 -0.32
CA GLU A 13 -7.19 -22.21 1.13
C GLU A 13 -5.99 -21.36 1.55
N ARG A 14 -4.84 -21.51 0.86
CA ARG A 14 -3.64 -20.72 1.11
C ARG A 14 -3.86 -19.21 0.98
N LEU A 15 -4.57 -18.76 -0.06
CA LEU A 15 -4.84 -17.33 -0.28
C LEU A 15 -5.82 -16.72 0.74
N ASN A 16 -6.51 -17.55 1.55
CA ASN A 16 -7.41 -17.09 2.60
C ASN A 16 -6.84 -17.31 4.01
N GLU A 17 -5.58 -17.76 4.12
CA GLU A 17 -4.89 -17.83 5.41
C GLU A 17 -4.67 -16.43 5.98
N GLU A 18 -4.49 -16.36 7.30
CA GLU A 18 -4.15 -15.09 7.95
C GLU A 18 -2.79 -14.59 7.48
N ILE A 19 -2.67 -13.28 7.35
CA ILE A 19 -1.42 -12.60 7.02
C ILE A 19 -0.42 -12.91 8.13
N THR A 20 0.83 -13.16 7.75
CA THR A 20 1.95 -13.46 8.65
C THR A 20 2.88 -12.26 8.84
N ILE A 21 3.72 -12.29 9.89
CA ILE A 21 4.75 -11.25 10.11
C ILE A 21 5.79 -11.27 8.99
N GLU A 22 6.13 -12.45 8.48
CA GLU A 22 7.11 -12.64 7.41
C GLU A 22 6.65 -11.93 6.13
N GLU A 23 5.37 -12.09 5.76
CA GLU A 23 4.79 -11.39 4.62
C GLU A 23 4.81 -9.87 4.82
N ILE A 24 4.47 -9.38 6.02
CA ILE A 24 4.53 -7.95 6.36
C ILE A 24 5.95 -7.41 6.19
N LYS A 25 6.96 -8.11 6.73
CA LYS A 25 8.37 -7.72 6.60
C LYS A 25 8.81 -7.70 5.14
N GLU A 26 8.40 -8.69 4.35
CA GLU A 26 8.67 -8.72 2.92
C GLU A 26 8.02 -7.52 2.22
N ALA A 27 6.76 -7.22 2.49
CA ALA A 27 6.04 -6.08 1.92
C ALA A 27 6.64 -4.73 2.31
N ILE A 28 7.11 -4.58 3.56
CA ILE A 28 7.86 -3.41 4.03
C ILE A 28 9.19 -3.27 3.28
N SER A 29 9.92 -4.38 3.08
CA SER A 29 11.22 -4.37 2.40
C SER A 29 11.11 -3.86 0.95
N LYS A 30 10.00 -4.19 0.27
CA LYS A 30 9.67 -3.76 -1.10
C LYS A 30 9.38 -2.26 -1.21
N GLN A 31 9.08 -1.56 -0.11
CA GLN A 31 8.84 -0.12 -0.15
C GLN A 31 10.12 0.62 -0.57
N LYS A 32 9.98 1.69 -1.36
CA LYS A 32 11.13 2.52 -1.77
C LYS A 32 11.42 3.57 -0.69
N ASN A 33 12.71 3.77 -0.41
CA ASN A 33 13.17 4.87 0.44
C ASN A 33 13.08 6.22 -0.29
N ASN A 34 13.18 7.30 0.48
CA ASN A 34 13.18 8.70 0.05
C ASN A 34 11.92 9.06 -0.75
N LYS A 35 10.78 8.49 -0.35
CA LYS A 35 9.47 8.84 -0.90
C LYS A 35 8.74 9.75 0.06
N THR A 36 8.04 10.73 -0.49
CA THR A 36 7.19 11.62 0.29
C THR A 36 6.07 10.81 0.95
N PRO A 37 5.84 10.96 2.26
CA PRO A 37 4.74 10.29 2.94
C PRO A 37 3.38 10.81 2.46
N GLY A 38 2.33 10.04 2.73
CA GLY A 38 0.95 10.48 2.52
C GLY A 38 0.46 11.44 3.61
N THR A 39 -0.85 11.56 3.76
CA THR A 39 -1.50 12.47 4.73
C THR A 39 -1.15 12.17 6.19
N GLY A 40 -0.83 10.92 6.52
CA GLY A 40 -0.40 10.50 7.85
C GLY A 40 1.05 10.86 8.19
N GLY A 41 1.85 11.34 7.23
CA GLY A 41 3.21 11.83 7.49
C GLY A 41 4.26 10.77 7.81
N LEU A 42 3.90 9.49 7.85
CA LEU A 42 4.82 8.39 8.18
C LEU A 42 5.54 7.87 6.91
N PRO A 43 6.87 7.97 6.83
CA PRO A 43 7.64 7.49 5.68
C PRO A 43 7.88 5.97 5.78
N ALA A 44 8.23 5.34 4.65
CA ALA A 44 8.50 3.89 4.60
C ALA A 44 9.64 3.46 5.53
N GLU A 45 10.63 4.32 5.71
CA GLU A 45 11.80 4.12 6.56
C GLU A 45 11.43 3.95 8.04
N LEU A 46 10.33 4.54 8.48
CA LEU A 46 9.83 4.34 9.84
C LEU A 46 9.52 2.85 10.07
N TYR A 47 8.74 2.26 9.15
CA TYR A 47 8.35 0.86 9.21
C TYR A 47 9.55 -0.09 9.05
N LYS A 48 10.53 0.29 8.23
CA LYS A 48 11.77 -0.49 8.06
C LYS A 48 12.65 -0.50 9.31
N ASN A 49 12.70 0.61 10.04
CA ASN A 49 13.61 0.76 11.18
C ASN A 49 12.96 0.41 12.53
N LEU A 50 11.64 0.45 12.64
CA LEU A 50 10.89 0.20 13.88
C LEU A 50 10.04 -1.08 13.83
N GLY A 51 10.39 -2.04 12.97
CA GLY A 51 9.61 -3.26 12.74
C GLY A 51 9.37 -4.08 14.02
N GLU A 52 10.34 -4.16 14.94
CA GLU A 52 10.14 -4.88 16.22
C GLU A 52 8.95 -4.37 17.04
N ILE A 53 8.62 -3.09 16.90
CA ILE A 53 7.49 -2.44 17.59
C ILE A 53 6.26 -2.44 16.69
N LEU A 54 6.43 -2.14 15.40
CA LEU A 54 5.32 -1.88 14.49
C LEU A 54 4.74 -3.14 13.85
N ASP A 55 5.55 -4.16 13.56
CA ASP A 55 5.10 -5.36 12.85
C ASP A 55 3.93 -6.08 13.57
N PRO A 56 3.94 -6.27 14.91
CA PRO A 56 2.81 -6.89 15.60
C PRO A 56 1.53 -6.04 15.55
N ILE A 57 1.67 -4.72 15.59
CA ILE A 57 0.54 -3.78 15.52
C ILE A 57 -0.06 -3.80 14.11
N LEU A 58 0.79 -3.79 13.08
CA LEU A 58 0.37 -3.89 11.69
C LEU A 58 -0.32 -5.23 11.41
N LEU A 59 0.21 -6.33 11.96
CA LEU A 59 -0.37 -7.66 11.82
C LEU A 59 -1.82 -7.71 12.32
N GLU A 60 -2.07 -7.17 13.52
CA GLU A 60 -3.41 -7.11 14.10
C GLU A 60 -4.34 -6.29 13.19
N ILE A 61 -3.95 -5.08 12.82
CA ILE A 61 -4.75 -4.19 11.97
C ILE A 61 -5.04 -4.84 10.60
N TYR A 62 -4.04 -5.44 9.97
CA TYR A 62 -4.18 -6.00 8.63
C TYR A 62 -5.07 -7.25 8.63
N ASN A 63 -4.94 -8.13 9.62
CA ASN A 63 -5.80 -9.30 9.72
C ASN A 63 -7.25 -8.92 10.07
N GLU A 64 -7.48 -7.90 10.89
CA GLU A 64 -8.83 -7.38 11.14
C GLU A 64 -9.47 -6.83 9.87
N ILE A 65 -8.71 -6.07 9.07
CA ILE A 65 -9.16 -5.58 7.76
C ILE A 65 -9.42 -6.74 6.79
N PHE A 66 -8.53 -7.73 6.74
CA PHE A 66 -8.66 -8.90 5.88
C PHE A 66 -9.92 -9.72 6.20
N LYS A 67 -10.32 -9.76 7.47
CA LYS A 67 -11.58 -10.37 7.95
C LYS A 67 -12.83 -9.53 7.65
N GLY A 68 -12.68 -8.35 7.07
CA GLY A 68 -13.78 -7.48 6.63
C GLY A 68 -14.02 -6.24 7.49
N SER A 69 -13.10 -5.90 8.39
CA SER A 69 -13.17 -4.61 9.10
C SER A 69 -12.98 -3.42 8.16
N GLU A 70 -13.50 -2.25 8.56
CA GLU A 70 -13.32 -1.04 7.79
C GLU A 70 -11.86 -0.57 7.72
N LEU A 71 -11.46 -0.04 6.56
CA LEU A 71 -10.16 0.60 6.42
C LEU A 71 -10.05 1.84 7.33
N PRO A 72 -8.87 2.09 7.93
CA PRO A 72 -8.60 3.33 8.64
C PRO A 72 -8.91 4.55 7.77
N ARG A 73 -9.54 5.58 8.37
CA ARG A 73 -9.92 6.79 7.63
C ARG A 73 -8.74 7.42 6.88
N LEU A 74 -7.57 7.49 7.51
CA LEU A 74 -6.36 8.07 6.92
C LEU A 74 -5.92 7.32 5.65
N TRP A 75 -6.15 6.01 5.55
CA TRP A 75 -5.77 5.23 4.36
C TRP A 75 -6.61 5.58 3.13
N ARG A 76 -7.80 6.16 3.34
CA ARG A 76 -8.69 6.64 2.28
C ARG A 76 -8.38 8.09 1.85
N GLU A 77 -7.35 8.70 2.41
CA GLU A 77 -6.94 10.07 2.12
C GLU A 77 -5.62 10.08 1.32
N ALA A 78 -5.46 11.07 0.44
CA ALA A 78 -4.25 11.28 -0.34
C ALA A 78 -4.04 12.77 -0.60
N TYR A 79 -2.78 13.21 -0.60
CA TYR A 79 -2.44 14.49 -1.23
C TYR A 79 -2.39 14.32 -2.75
N ILE A 80 -3.10 15.18 -3.48
CA ILE A 80 -3.01 15.23 -4.94
C ILE A 80 -2.04 16.35 -5.32
N ILE A 81 -0.91 15.98 -5.91
CA ILE A 81 0.09 16.92 -6.40
C ILE A 81 0.09 16.92 -7.93
N LEU A 82 0.07 18.11 -8.52
CA LEU A 82 0.15 18.29 -9.97
C LEU A 82 1.60 18.45 -10.40
N ILE A 83 2.08 17.57 -11.28
CA ILE A 83 3.41 17.65 -11.89
C ILE A 83 3.28 18.05 -13.36
N LEU A 84 3.91 19.15 -13.75
CA LEU A 84 3.92 19.60 -15.14
C LEU A 84 4.67 18.60 -16.03
N LYS A 85 4.11 18.27 -17.19
CA LYS A 85 4.81 17.49 -18.23
C LYS A 85 6.04 18.26 -18.72
N GLU A 86 7.13 17.54 -18.97
CA GLU A 86 8.37 18.15 -19.43
C GLU A 86 8.17 18.96 -20.73
N GLY A 87 8.69 20.20 -20.73
CA GLY A 87 8.58 21.13 -21.87
C GLY A 87 7.16 21.66 -22.14
N ALA A 88 6.17 21.33 -21.31
CA ALA A 88 4.79 21.74 -21.54
C ALA A 88 4.48 23.13 -20.98
N ASP A 89 3.51 23.80 -21.60
CA ASP A 89 3.02 25.09 -21.14
C ASP A 89 2.16 24.96 -19.87
N THR A 90 2.34 25.89 -18.92
CA THR A 90 1.65 25.93 -17.63
C THR A 90 0.21 26.43 -17.71
N THR A 91 -0.20 27.08 -18.80
CA THR A 91 -1.55 27.66 -18.90
C THR A 91 -2.65 26.61 -19.16
N HIS A 92 -2.28 25.38 -19.53
CA HIS A 92 -3.21 24.31 -19.88
C HIS A 92 -3.23 23.22 -18.80
N ILE A 93 -4.37 23.01 -18.13
CA ILE A 93 -4.49 22.03 -17.04
C ILE A 93 -4.17 20.58 -17.46
N ASN A 94 -4.45 20.22 -18.71
CA ASN A 94 -4.15 18.90 -19.27
C ASN A 94 -2.65 18.61 -19.39
N ASN A 95 -1.80 19.63 -19.20
CA ASN A 95 -0.35 19.47 -19.18
C ASN A 95 0.18 19.00 -17.83
N PHE A 96 -0.66 18.92 -16.80
CA PHE A 96 -0.28 18.40 -15.49
C PHE A 96 -0.66 16.93 -15.34
N ARG A 97 0.21 16.16 -14.70
CA ARG A 97 -0.04 14.79 -14.26
C ARG A 97 -0.37 14.82 -12.77
N PRO A 98 -1.59 14.42 -12.35
CA PRO A 98 -1.88 14.26 -10.94
C PRO A 98 -1.14 13.05 -10.38
N ILE A 99 -0.52 13.20 -9.21
CA ILE A 99 0.07 12.12 -8.43
C ILE A 99 -0.57 12.10 -7.06
N SER A 100 -1.09 10.94 -6.66
CA SER A 100 -1.64 10.69 -5.33
C SER A 100 -0.54 10.22 -4.38
N LEU A 101 -0.31 10.97 -3.31
CA LEU A 101 0.56 10.54 -2.22
C LEU A 101 -0.27 9.80 -1.17
N LEU A 102 -0.28 8.46 -1.30
CA LEU A 102 -0.94 7.56 -0.36
C LEU A 102 -0.01 7.24 0.83
N ASN A 103 -0.62 6.91 1.98
CA ASN A 103 0.11 6.50 3.18
C ASN A 103 0.88 5.19 2.98
N ALA A 104 2.03 5.08 3.66
CA ALA A 104 2.95 3.96 3.46
C ALA A 104 2.40 2.65 4.02
N ASP A 105 1.74 2.68 5.18
CA ASP A 105 0.99 1.56 5.75
C ASP A 105 -0.11 1.03 4.82
N TYR A 106 -0.89 1.90 4.19
CA TYR A 106 -1.83 1.48 3.15
C TYR A 106 -1.12 0.79 1.97
N LYS A 107 -0.01 1.36 1.48
CA LYS A 107 0.76 0.74 0.39
C LYS A 107 1.36 -0.62 0.78
N ILE A 108 1.77 -0.79 2.04
CA ILE A 108 2.25 -2.07 2.55
C ILE A 108 1.11 -3.08 2.51
N PHE A 109 -0.07 -2.73 3.03
CA PHE A 109 -1.24 -3.60 2.96
C PHE A 109 -1.61 -3.98 1.51
N MET A 110 -1.65 -3.02 0.60
CA MET A 110 -1.96 -3.29 -0.82
C MET A 110 -0.94 -4.22 -1.48
N ASN A 111 0.34 -4.15 -1.08
CA ASN A 111 1.36 -5.07 -1.58
C ASN A 111 1.24 -6.49 -1.03
N LEU A 112 0.57 -6.68 0.13
CA LEU A 112 0.26 -8.01 0.66
C LEU A 112 -0.89 -8.67 -0.11
N MET A 113 -1.83 -7.85 -0.61
CA MET A 113 -3.02 -8.31 -1.31
C MET A 113 -2.81 -8.53 -2.83
N ALA A 114 -1.62 -8.23 -3.35
CA ALA A 114 -1.29 -8.24 -4.78
C ALA A 114 -0.54 -9.51 -5.20
#